data_AF-A0A522FIV6-F1
#
_entry.id   AF-A0A522FIV6-F1
#
_cell.length_a   1.000
_cell.length_b   1.000
_cell.length_c   1.000
_cell.angle_alpha   90.00
_cell.angle_beta   90.00
_cell.angle_gamma   90.00
#
_symmetry.space_group_name_H-M   'P 1'
#
loop_
_entity.id
_entity.type
_entity.pdbx_description
1 polymer ?
#
loop_
_entity_poly.entity_id
_entity_poly.type
_entity_poly.pdbx_seq_one_letter_code
_entity_poly.pdbx_strand_id
1 'polypeptide(L)' 'MYKKLLINLFVSIISITILFPVCGQGKEEMIKYTPDFRFNDGIYLNFEQVKMNKPLPKAKLLTSVDYNDREFFNK' A
#
# COMPACT_ATOMS: atom_id res chain seq x y z
N MET A 1 -52.84 -16.21 -10.99
CA MET A 1 -52.21 -16.79 -9.79
C MET A 1 -50.67 -16.76 -9.88
N TYR A 2 -50.07 -17.29 -10.96
CA TYR A 2 -48.61 -17.39 -11.15
C TYR A 2 -47.82 -16.07 -11.13
N LYS A 3 -48.40 -14.96 -11.62
CA LYS A 3 -47.72 -13.65 -11.62
C LYS A 3 -47.46 -13.11 -10.20
N LYS A 4 -48.39 -13.33 -9.27
CA LYS A 4 -48.21 -12.97 -7.85
C LYS A 4 -47.17 -13.86 -7.16
N LEU A 5 -47.16 -15.15 -7.51
CA LEU A 5 -46.16 -16.10 -7.03
C LEU A 5 -44.74 -15.72 -7.49
N LEU A 6 -44.58 -15.32 -8.76
CA LEU A 6 -43.30 -14.85 -9.30
C LEU A 6 -42.81 -13.56 -8.63
N ILE A 7 -43.71 -12.61 -8.37
CA ILE A 7 -43.37 -11.37 -7.67
C ILE A 7 -42.90 -11.68 -6.23
N ASN A 8 -43.60 -12.56 -5.52
CA ASN A 8 -43.20 -12.94 -4.16
C ASN A 8 -41.86 -13.69 -4.14
N LEU A 9 -41.59 -14.53 -5.15
CA LEU A 9 -40.30 -15.21 -5.30
C LEU A 9 -39.17 -14.19 -5.53
N PHE A 10 -39.39 -13.20 -6.39
CA PHE A 10 -38.40 -12.16 -6.68
C PHE A 10 -38.08 -11.30 -5.46
N VAL A 11 -39.10 -10.90 -4.69
CA VAL A 11 -38.92 -10.16 -3.43
C VAL A 11 -38.15 -10.97 -2.39
N SER A 12 -38.44 -12.28 -2.29
CA SER A 12 -37.72 -13.18 -1.38
C SER A 12 -36.23 -13.28 -1.70
N ILE A 13 -35.88 -13.39 -2.99
CA ILE A 13 -34.49 -13.43 -3.46
C ILE A 13 -33.75 -12.13 -3.11
N ILE A 14 -34.39 -10.97 -3.31
CA ILE A 14 -33.80 -9.67 -2.96
C ILE A 14 -33.59 -9.54 -1.45
N SER A 15 -34.54 -9.99 -0.63
CA SER A 15 -34.37 -9.97 0.83
C SER A 15 -33.20 -10.84 1.30
N ILE A 16 -32.97 -11.98 0.65
CA ILE A 16 -31.84 -12.87 0.97
C ILE A 16 -30.50 -12.22 0.62
N THR A 17 -30.40 -11.50 -0.49
CA THR A 17 -29.14 -10.88 -0.92
C THR A 17 -28.71 -9.69 -0.06
N ILE A 18 -29.64 -9.01 0.63
CA ILE A 18 -29.34 -7.88 1.53
C ILE A 18 -28.60 -8.35 2.81
N LEU A 19 -28.75 -9.62 3.21
CA LEU A 19 -28.14 -10.16 4.44
C LEU A 19 -26.68 -10.57 4.26
N PHE A 20 -26.16 -10.61 3.03
CA PHE A 20 -24.76 -10.92 2.77
C PHE A 20 -23.93 -9.64 2.80
N PRO A 21 -22.92 -9.53 3.69
CA PRO A 21 -22.01 -8.40 3.66
C PRO A 21 -21.27 -8.38 2.32
N VAL A 22 -21.17 -7.21 1.71
CA VAL A 22 -20.39 -6.99 0.48
C VAL A 22 -18.90 -7.16 0.84
N CYS A 23 -18.37 -8.36 0.64
CA CYS A 23 -16.93 -8.63 0.73
C CYS A 23 -16.28 -8.20 -0.59
N GLY A 24 -15.41 -7.19 -0.52
CA GLY A 24 -14.69 -6.69 -1.70
C GLY A 24 -13.87 -5.43 -1.44
N GLN A 25 -14.26 -4.66 -0.43
CA GLN A 25 -13.39 -3.61 0.13
C GLN A 25 -12.60 -4.24 1.27
N GLY A 26 -11.42 -4.77 0.95
CA GLY A 26 -10.43 -5.05 1.99
C GLY A 26 -10.24 -3.76 2.79
N LYS A 27 -10.23 -3.85 4.13
CA LYS A 27 -9.77 -2.73 4.96
C LYS A 27 -8.28 -2.57 4.68
N GLU A 28 -7.93 -1.87 3.62
CA GLU A 28 -6.58 -1.36 3.46
C GLU A 28 -6.33 -0.44 4.66
N GLU A 29 -5.34 -0.80 5.46
CA GLU A 29 -4.92 0.00 6.60
C GLU A 29 -4.41 1.34 6.06
N MET A 30 -5.25 2.36 6.12
CA MET A 30 -4.87 3.70 5.66
C MET A 30 -3.75 4.23 6.55
N ILE A 31 -2.65 4.64 5.91
CA ILE A 31 -1.52 5.23 6.62
C ILE A 31 -1.96 6.59 7.19
N LYS A 32 -1.68 6.82 8.48
CA LYS A 32 -1.99 8.09 9.15
C LYS A 32 -1.32 9.25 8.43
N TYR A 33 -2.12 10.24 7.99
CA TYR A 33 -1.60 11.49 7.45
C TYR A 33 -0.71 12.18 8.49
N THR A 34 0.51 12.48 8.09
CA THR A 34 1.52 13.12 8.94
C THR A 34 2.06 14.32 8.16
N PRO A 35 1.60 15.56 8.46
CA PRO A 35 1.95 16.74 7.65
C PRO A 35 3.46 17.02 7.61
N ASP A 36 4.16 16.67 8.69
CA ASP A 36 5.61 16.84 8.81
C ASP A 36 6.40 15.61 8.34
N PHE A 37 5.78 14.68 7.63
CA PHE A 37 6.46 13.48 7.15
C PHE A 37 7.64 13.85 6.25
N ARG A 38 8.80 13.29 6.57
CA ARG A 38 10.03 13.40 5.79
C ARG A 38 10.66 12.02 5.66
N PHE A 39 11.17 11.72 4.49
CA PHE A 39 12.00 10.54 4.31
C PHE A 39 13.33 10.73 5.05
N ASN A 40 13.77 9.67 5.71
CA ASN A 40 15.09 9.62 6.31
C ASN A 40 16.16 9.60 5.19
N ASP A 41 17.30 10.25 5.43
CA ASP A 41 18.39 10.24 4.45
C ASP A 41 19.05 8.86 4.39
N GLY A 42 19.32 8.37 3.17
CA GLY A 42 19.96 7.09 2.93
C GLY A 42 19.48 6.41 1.66
N ILE A 43 19.79 5.11 1.52
CA ILE A 43 19.41 4.31 0.35
C ILE A 43 18.34 3.30 0.73
N TYR A 44 17.26 3.27 -0.04
CA TYR A 44 16.19 2.28 0.06
C TYR A 44 16.40 1.21 -1.00
N LEU A 45 16.53 -0.05 -0.59
CA LEU A 45 16.77 -1.18 -1.49
C LEU A 45 15.48 -1.77 -2.06
N ASN A 46 14.34 -1.54 -1.41
CA ASN A 46 13.04 -2.05 -1.82
C ASN A 46 11.88 -1.19 -1.29
N PHE A 47 10.67 -1.49 -1.77
CA PHE A 47 9.46 -0.76 -1.41
C PHE A 47 9.06 -0.91 0.06
N GLU A 48 9.34 -2.04 0.70
CA GLU A 48 9.03 -2.24 2.12
C GLU A 48 9.83 -1.28 3.01
N GLN A 49 11.09 -1.01 2.67
CA GLN A 49 11.88 0.00 3.37
C GLN A 49 11.32 1.42 3.17
N VAL A 50 10.78 1.75 1.99
CA VAL A 50 10.15 3.05 1.71
C VAL A 50 8.89 3.21 2.56
N LYS A 51 8.03 2.18 2.59
CA LYS A 51 6.81 2.16 3.42
C LYS A 51 7.11 2.36 4.90
N MET A 52 8.18 1.74 5.40
CA MET A 52 8.58 1.86 6.80
C MET A 52 9.49 3.08 7.08
N ASN A 53 9.89 3.84 6.07
CA ASN A 53 10.87 4.94 6.17
C ASN A 53 12.21 4.50 6.84
N LYS A 54 12.72 3.31 6.50
CA LYS A 54 13.96 2.74 7.07
C LYS A 54 15.06 2.54 6.02
N PRO A 55 15.79 3.59 5.61
CA PRO A 55 16.89 3.47 4.66
C PRO A 55 18.15 2.89 5.31
N LEU A 56 19.07 2.44 4.47
CA LEU A 56 20.45 2.15 4.88
C LEU A 56 21.28 3.44 4.94
N PRO A 57 22.08 3.66 6.01
CA PRO A 57 23.02 4.77 6.06
C PRO A 57 24.06 4.68 4.95
N LYS A 58 24.36 5.82 4.30
CA LYS A 58 25.38 5.92 3.24
C LYS A 58 26.75 5.42 3.70
N ALA A 59 27.10 5.64 4.96
CA ALA A 59 28.35 5.16 5.57
C ALA A 59 28.48 3.62 5.65
N LYS A 60 27.37 2.86 5.49
CA LYS A 60 27.40 1.39 5.45
C LYS A 60 27.64 0.84 4.04
N LEU A 61 27.77 1.68 3.03
CA LEU A 61 28.04 1.26 1.66
C LEU A 61 29.52 0.95 1.53
N LEU A 62 29.83 -0.33 1.33
CA LEU A 62 31.16 -0.76 0.94
C LEU A 62 31.27 -0.62 -0.58
N THR A 63 32.13 0.29 -1.03
CA THR A 63 32.43 0.50 -2.44
C THR A 63 33.94 0.50 -2.62
N SER A 64 34.41 0.04 -3.78
CA SER A 64 35.83 0.12 -4.16
C SER A 64 36.24 1.54 -4.57
N VAL A 65 35.28 2.45 -4.71
CA VAL A 65 35.50 3.85 -5.09
C VAL A 65 35.65 4.69 -3.81
N ASP A 66 36.76 5.42 -3.70
CA ASP A 66 36.97 6.34 -2.57
C ASP A 66 36.03 7.55 -2.70
N TYR A 67 35.26 7.81 -1.65
CA TYR A 67 34.34 8.95 -1.56
C TYR A 67 35.08 10.30 -1.54
N ASN A 68 36.33 10.31 -1.06
CA ASN A 68 37.15 11.52 -0.99
C ASN A 68 38.02 11.73 -2.25
N ASP A 69 37.84 10.90 -3.29
CA ASP A 69 38.55 11.06 -4.55
C ASP A 69 38.17 12.42 -5.19
N ARG A 70 39.17 13.28 -5.43
CA ARG A 70 38.96 14.58 -6.09
C ARG A 70 38.41 14.41 -7.51
N GLU A 71 38.68 13.26 -8.13
CA GLU A 71 38.18 12.89 -9.45
C GLU A 71 36.84 12.14 -9.39
N PHE A 72 36.23 11.97 -8.22
CA PHE A 72 34.96 11.25 -8.05
C PHE A 72 33.86 11.76 -8.99
N PHE A 73 33.79 13.07 -9.19
CA PHE A 73 32.77 13.70 -10.06
C PHE A 73 33.17 13.77 -11.55
N ASN A 74 34.40 13.40 -11.91
CA ASN A 74 34.94 13.51 -13.27
C ASN A 74 35.08 12.14 -13.98
N LYS A 75 34.67 11.04 -13.34
CA LYS A 75 34.66 9.68 -13.92
C LYS A 75 33.35 9.36 -14.63
#